data_AF-A0A7U9RSD1-F1
#
_entry.id   AF-A0A7U9RSD1-F1
#
_cell.length_a   1.000
_cell.length_b   1.000
_cell.length_c   1.000
_cell.angle_alpha   90.00
_cell.angle_beta   90.00
_cell.angle_gamma   90.00
#
_symmetry.space_group_name_H-M   'P 1'
#
loop_
_entity.id
_entity.type
_entity.pdbx_description
1 polymer ?
#
loop_
_entity_poly.entity_id
_entity_poly.type
_entity_poly.pdbx_seq_one_letter_code
_entity_poly.pdbx_strand_id
1 'polypeptide(L)'
;MNKSAKYYELQALDLWDFPALIKKAREIQGITLEDLCRDICSSSLMGRIEKGERYANKELRDRILARLGVCSDGYENFLFYEDYLVWKQKQRIVNTIEKGDFQTAQKLLESYEVESSTDKLGRQFCMVMRAQILQKCYKDKMKIAQIYEEAVKLTIPEIDGGLIKDFCLSVQELDMVLEYERYCHPDRLASRCKEILAYISSEMFDTYSYVKIYPKVIYYLYISTADKDRDWNYLLRLSSAGIEQLRTTGRMYYLWELLEIRKEGLTKLLTNMEEGKDNEKKRALQTVIDTTEEWMGALDFVHTLCGTDRKMETSCYLYQQKEAYCISDVIRRRREMLGLTKKELCKGICSEKTIGRLEAKKTKPQIEIVRQLFERLNLSGEYQRWQIVTQDVRAFAIVDKIGICANNRDFKELERLLIEIQQYASMDNLTNKQYRERIELNLNLRQGKMTKEEARQYLVKILEYTLPYKTLIKIGQKYLTNLEIQCALDIAINLGKSSMNDIFISLYELCKQMQEDEGISEHIAIWEMIMTIIASIYGNLGEYDKSDTLALEIMTECIRCYRMNIVETNLYCISWNNQERGKKNIPLQKGYHEKTYLKKCIVWCKINKNTFAEKVISDRLSMIQT
;
A
#
# COMPACT_ATOMS: atom_id res chain seq x y z
N MET A 1 -6.90 17.99 -11.17
CA MET A 1 -5.97 17.96 -12.32
C MET A 1 -6.43 16.87 -13.27
N ASN A 2 -6.68 17.21 -14.53
CA ASN A 2 -6.85 16.20 -15.58
C ASN A 2 -5.49 15.51 -15.77
N LYS A 3 -5.45 14.20 -15.55
CA LYS A 3 -4.25 13.38 -15.70
C LYS A 3 -4.01 13.12 -17.20
N SER A 4 -2.75 13.08 -17.64
CA SER A 4 -2.39 12.84 -19.04
C SER A 4 -2.58 11.37 -19.44
N ALA A 5 -2.68 11.10 -20.74
CA ALA A 5 -2.76 9.72 -21.25
C ALA A 5 -1.57 8.87 -20.77
N LYS A 6 -0.37 9.46 -20.75
CA LYS A 6 0.87 8.88 -20.23
C LYS A 6 0.76 8.40 -18.78
N TYR A 7 0.14 9.21 -17.91
CA TYR A 7 -0.12 8.82 -16.52
C TYR A 7 -0.97 7.55 -16.44
N TYR A 8 -2.04 7.46 -17.22
CA TYR A 8 -2.91 6.28 -17.22
C TYR A 8 -2.20 5.06 -17.75
N GLU A 9 -1.39 5.20 -18.79
CA GLU A 9 -0.62 4.12 -19.37
C GLU A 9 0.38 3.50 -18.39
N LEU A 10 1.01 4.30 -17.52
CA LEU A 10 1.93 3.77 -16.50
C LEU A 10 1.27 2.93 -15.41
N GLN A 11 0.01 3.21 -15.05
CA GLN A 11 -0.71 2.50 -13.98
C GLN A 11 -1.14 1.07 -14.35
N ALA A 12 -0.80 0.60 -15.54
CA ALA A 12 -1.49 -0.52 -16.16
C ALA A 12 -0.58 -1.53 -16.85
N LEU A 13 0.72 -1.31 -16.75
CA LEU A 13 1.71 -2.13 -17.42
C LEU A 13 1.84 -3.52 -16.76
N ASP A 14 1.29 -3.70 -15.56
CA ASP A 14 1.51 -4.85 -14.67
C ASP A 14 0.77 -6.15 -15.07
N LEU A 15 0.00 -6.15 -16.16
CA LEU A 15 -0.65 -7.36 -16.71
C LEU A 15 0.11 -8.00 -17.89
N TRP A 16 1.25 -7.43 -18.25
CA TRP A 16 2.10 -7.91 -19.32
C TRP A 16 3.12 -8.91 -18.75
N ASP A 17 3.67 -9.78 -19.60
CA ASP A 17 4.90 -10.45 -19.16
C ASP A 17 5.98 -9.40 -18.86
N PHE A 18 6.85 -9.70 -17.90
CA PHE A 18 7.87 -8.76 -17.45
C PHE A 18 8.68 -8.10 -18.60
N PRO A 19 9.05 -8.81 -19.68
CA PRO A 19 9.69 -8.21 -20.86
C PRO A 19 8.83 -7.13 -21.55
N ALA A 20 7.57 -7.43 -21.85
CA ALA A 20 6.71 -6.49 -22.56
C ALA A 20 6.30 -5.30 -21.68
N LEU A 21 6.14 -5.53 -20.36
CA LEU A 21 5.98 -4.50 -19.33
C LEU A 21 7.10 -3.46 -19.42
N ILE A 22 8.37 -3.89 -19.33
CA ILE A 22 9.53 -2.98 -19.39
C ILE A 22 9.54 -2.21 -20.70
N LYS A 23 9.36 -2.91 -21.83
CA LYS A 23 9.40 -2.32 -23.17
C LYS A 23 8.37 -1.20 -23.29
N LYS A 24 7.12 -1.49 -22.93
CA LYS A 24 6.02 -0.53 -23.01
C LYS A 24 6.24 0.66 -22.08
N ALA A 25 6.58 0.41 -20.82
CA ALA A 25 6.86 1.47 -19.85
C ALA A 25 7.93 2.44 -20.35
N ARG A 26 9.01 1.88 -20.91
CA ARG A 26 10.14 2.62 -21.46
C ARG A 26 9.74 3.46 -22.67
N GLU A 27 9.00 2.87 -23.62
CA GLU A 27 8.47 3.56 -24.80
C GLU A 27 7.53 4.72 -24.43
N ILE A 28 6.61 4.50 -23.49
CA ILE A 28 5.69 5.52 -22.96
C ILE A 28 6.46 6.69 -22.33
N GLN A 29 7.55 6.38 -21.62
CA GLN A 29 8.36 7.39 -20.95
C GLN A 29 9.36 8.10 -21.85
N GLY A 30 9.63 7.57 -23.05
CA GLY A 30 10.70 8.06 -23.91
C GLY A 30 12.09 7.79 -23.34
N ILE A 31 12.24 6.75 -22.51
CA ILE A 31 13.51 6.39 -21.88
C ILE A 31 14.31 5.49 -22.84
N THR A 32 15.61 5.74 -22.98
CA THR A 32 16.48 4.85 -23.77
C THR A 32 16.85 3.61 -22.97
N LEU A 33 17.23 2.53 -23.66
CA LEU A 33 17.64 1.31 -22.98
C LEU A 33 18.93 1.54 -22.18
N GLU A 34 19.84 2.34 -22.74
CA GLU A 34 21.09 2.77 -22.14
C GLU A 34 20.88 3.56 -20.85
N ASP A 35 19.95 4.52 -20.85
CA ASP A 35 19.65 5.32 -19.66
C ASP A 35 19.04 4.45 -18.55
N LEU A 36 18.12 3.56 -18.92
CA LEU A 36 17.44 2.69 -17.97
C LEU A 36 18.40 1.73 -17.26
N CYS A 37 19.32 1.11 -18.01
CA CYS A 37 20.27 0.14 -17.45
C CYS A 37 21.54 0.77 -16.85
N ARG A 38 21.77 2.07 -17.06
CA ARG A 38 22.98 2.79 -16.65
C ARG A 38 23.35 2.46 -15.20
N ASP A 39 24.57 1.96 -15.00
CA ASP A 39 25.13 1.60 -13.70
C ASP A 39 24.39 0.50 -12.89
N ILE A 40 23.35 -0.14 -13.43
CA ILE A 40 22.68 -1.29 -12.77
C ILE A 40 22.89 -2.59 -13.53
N CYS A 41 23.02 -2.55 -14.86
CA CYS A 41 23.41 -3.70 -15.68
C CYS A 41 23.92 -3.27 -17.06
N SER A 42 24.40 -4.21 -17.87
CA SER A 42 24.84 -3.91 -19.25
C SER A 42 23.66 -3.78 -20.21
N SER A 43 23.78 -2.91 -21.22
CA SER A 43 22.76 -2.75 -22.28
C SER A 43 22.46 -4.06 -23.00
N SER A 44 23.47 -4.92 -23.17
CA SER A 44 23.28 -6.28 -23.73
C SER A 44 22.43 -7.19 -22.83
N LEU A 45 22.61 -7.13 -21.51
CA LEU A 45 21.75 -7.87 -20.58
C LEU A 45 20.33 -7.32 -20.63
N MET A 46 20.18 -6.01 -20.58
CA MET A 46 18.88 -5.34 -20.60
C MET A 46 18.10 -5.62 -21.89
N GLY A 47 18.75 -5.58 -23.06
CA GLY A 47 18.13 -5.93 -24.34
C GLY A 47 17.66 -7.39 -24.41
N ARG A 48 18.36 -8.31 -23.75
CA ARG A 48 17.91 -9.72 -23.65
C ARG A 48 16.75 -9.90 -22.68
N ILE A 49 16.69 -9.10 -21.62
CA ILE A 49 15.55 -9.08 -20.69
C ILE A 49 14.30 -8.57 -21.42
N GLU A 50 14.40 -7.45 -22.15
CA GLU A 50 13.28 -6.84 -22.90
C GLU A 50 12.75 -7.77 -24.02
N LYS A 51 13.59 -8.65 -24.57
CA LYS A 51 13.19 -9.68 -25.55
C LYS A 51 12.65 -10.97 -24.91
N GLY A 52 12.71 -11.11 -23.59
CA GLY A 52 12.34 -12.34 -22.89
C GLY A 52 13.34 -13.49 -23.02
N GLU A 53 14.54 -13.23 -23.56
CA GLU A 53 15.61 -14.23 -23.74
C GLU A 53 16.34 -14.53 -22.42
N ARG A 54 16.31 -13.60 -21.47
CA ARG A 54 16.94 -13.77 -20.15
C ARG A 54 16.08 -13.20 -19.03
N TYR A 55 16.02 -13.93 -17.92
CA TYR A 55 15.30 -13.51 -16.72
C TYR A 55 16.22 -12.72 -15.78
N ALA A 56 15.77 -11.54 -15.34
CA ALA A 56 16.45 -10.75 -14.31
C ALA A 56 16.21 -11.36 -12.93
N ASN A 57 17.18 -11.28 -12.01
CA ASN A 57 16.90 -11.60 -10.61
C ASN A 57 15.91 -10.57 -10.02
N LYS A 58 15.33 -10.89 -8.84
CA LYS A 58 14.37 -10.00 -8.16
C LYS A 58 14.88 -8.55 -8.06
N GLU A 59 16.14 -8.37 -7.71
CA GLU A 59 16.67 -7.06 -7.33
C GLU A 59 16.84 -6.14 -8.54
N LEU A 60 17.37 -6.69 -9.63
CA LEU A 60 17.47 -5.96 -10.89
C LEU A 60 16.08 -5.66 -11.46
N ARG A 61 15.15 -6.61 -11.37
CA ARG A 61 13.76 -6.39 -11.81
C ARG A 61 13.10 -5.24 -11.06
N ASP A 62 13.18 -5.24 -9.74
CA ASP A 62 12.58 -4.20 -8.91
C ASP A 62 13.20 -2.84 -9.21
N ARG A 63 14.53 -2.77 -9.39
CA ARG A 63 15.21 -1.53 -9.73
C ARG A 63 14.79 -1.00 -11.10
N ILE A 64 14.67 -1.86 -12.10
CA ILE A 64 14.20 -1.49 -13.44
C ILE A 64 12.78 -0.90 -13.36
N LEU A 65 11.85 -1.59 -12.69
CA LEU A 65 10.47 -1.11 -12.55
C LEU A 65 10.42 0.22 -11.79
N ALA A 66 11.19 0.33 -10.71
CA ALA A 66 11.22 1.56 -9.92
C ALA A 66 11.84 2.75 -10.68
N ARG A 67 12.79 2.53 -11.60
CA ARG A 67 13.33 3.57 -12.52
C ARG A 67 12.34 3.96 -13.61
N LEU A 68 11.50 3.01 -14.03
CA LEU A 68 10.32 3.26 -14.85
C LEU A 68 9.15 3.81 -14.02
N GLY A 69 9.37 4.19 -12.76
CA GLY A 69 8.32 4.76 -11.92
C GLY A 69 7.09 3.87 -11.72
N VAL A 70 7.28 2.54 -11.81
CA VAL A 70 6.24 1.53 -11.55
C VAL A 70 6.50 0.87 -10.19
N CYS A 71 5.53 0.97 -9.29
CA CYS A 71 5.50 0.36 -7.97
C CYS A 71 4.71 -0.94 -8.02
N SER A 72 5.21 -1.97 -7.34
CA SER A 72 4.49 -3.23 -7.13
C SER A 72 3.42 -3.16 -6.03
N ASP A 73 3.25 -2.01 -5.36
CA ASP A 73 2.31 -1.89 -4.23
C ASP A 73 0.86 -1.94 -4.69
N GLY A 74 0.09 -2.83 -4.08
CA GLY A 74 -1.34 -3.03 -4.35
C GLY A 74 -1.65 -4.20 -5.30
N TYR A 75 -0.63 -4.88 -5.81
CA TYR A 75 -0.78 -6.06 -6.65
C TYR A 75 -0.38 -7.33 -5.91
N GLU A 76 -1.06 -8.43 -6.21
CA GLU A 76 -0.60 -9.77 -5.83
C GLU A 76 0.60 -10.13 -6.71
N ASN A 77 1.78 -10.33 -6.13
CA ASN A 77 3.04 -10.61 -6.83
C ASN A 77 3.42 -12.10 -6.71
N PHE A 78 3.43 -12.84 -7.81
CA PHE A 78 3.82 -14.25 -7.79
C PHE A 78 5.31 -14.45 -8.05
N LEU A 79 6.01 -15.00 -7.07
CA LEU A 79 7.46 -15.21 -7.10
C LEU A 79 7.82 -16.69 -7.14
N PHE A 80 8.83 -17.02 -7.94
CA PHE A 80 9.49 -18.31 -7.81
C PHE A 80 10.20 -18.40 -6.47
N TYR A 81 10.43 -19.62 -5.98
CA TYR A 81 10.89 -19.84 -4.61
C TYR A 81 12.18 -19.08 -4.25
N GLU A 82 13.18 -19.06 -5.14
CA GLU A 82 14.43 -18.34 -4.92
C GLU A 82 14.21 -16.82 -4.77
N ASP A 83 13.46 -16.20 -5.69
CA ASP A 83 13.10 -14.77 -5.62
C ASP A 83 12.23 -14.47 -4.37
N TYR A 84 11.36 -15.40 -4.00
CA TYR A 84 10.51 -15.29 -2.81
C TYR A 84 11.34 -15.32 -1.52
N LEU A 85 12.40 -16.13 -1.43
CA LEU A 85 13.29 -16.14 -0.27
C LEU A 85 14.02 -14.81 -0.10
N VAL A 86 14.56 -14.26 -1.19
CA VAL A 86 15.23 -12.95 -1.18
C VAL A 86 14.25 -11.87 -0.71
N TRP A 87 13.05 -11.83 -1.30
CA TRP A 87 12.00 -10.91 -0.87
C TRP A 87 11.69 -11.07 0.62
N LYS A 88 11.46 -12.29 1.09
CA LYS A 88 11.08 -12.59 2.48
C LYS A 88 12.15 -12.18 3.49
N GLN A 89 13.42 -12.43 3.20
CA GLN A 89 14.53 -12.00 4.05
C GLN A 89 14.59 -10.47 4.16
N LYS A 90 14.46 -9.75 3.03
CA LYS A 90 14.46 -8.28 3.01
C LYS A 90 13.29 -7.69 3.77
N GLN A 91 12.08 -8.19 3.56
CA GLN A 91 10.91 -7.68 4.26
C GLN A 91 10.98 -7.94 5.77
N ARG A 92 11.54 -9.08 6.20
CA ARG A 92 11.85 -9.31 7.62
C ARG A 92 12.80 -8.25 8.18
N ILE A 93 13.91 -7.96 7.51
CA ILE A 93 14.85 -6.90 7.92
C ILE A 93 14.12 -5.56 8.04
N VAL A 94 13.41 -5.15 6.98
CA VAL A 94 12.69 -3.86 6.91
C VAL A 94 11.68 -3.75 8.05
N ASN A 95 10.81 -4.74 8.24
CA ASN A 95 9.79 -4.71 9.29
C ASN A 95 10.38 -4.73 10.69
N THR A 96 11.49 -5.45 10.90
CA THR A 96 12.16 -5.46 12.21
C THR A 96 12.75 -4.08 12.54
N ILE A 97 13.29 -3.36 11.55
CA ILE A 97 13.71 -1.97 11.71
C ILE A 97 12.52 -1.05 12.02
N GLU A 98 11.41 -1.17 11.28
CA GLU A 98 10.21 -0.34 11.50
C GLU A 98 9.55 -0.59 12.87
N LYS A 99 9.69 -1.81 13.41
CA LYS A 99 9.24 -2.15 14.77
C LYS A 99 10.21 -1.69 15.86
N GLY A 100 11.36 -1.13 15.51
CA GLY A 100 12.38 -0.64 16.44
C GLY A 100 13.26 -1.72 17.08
N ASP A 101 13.18 -2.97 16.62
CA ASP A 101 14.03 -4.07 17.11
C ASP A 101 15.38 -4.10 16.37
N PHE A 102 16.21 -3.08 16.62
CA PHE A 102 17.46 -2.88 15.89
C PHE A 102 18.50 -4.00 16.12
N GLN A 103 18.44 -4.69 17.26
CA GLN A 103 19.37 -5.80 17.55
C GLN A 103 19.08 -7.01 16.67
N THR A 104 17.80 -7.40 16.56
CA THR A 104 17.40 -8.48 15.66
C THR A 104 17.60 -8.08 14.21
N ALA A 105 17.27 -6.83 13.84
CA ALA A 105 17.47 -6.32 12.49
C ALA A 105 18.94 -6.41 12.05
N GLN A 106 19.88 -6.06 12.94
CA GLN A 106 21.30 -6.13 12.62
C GLN A 106 21.77 -7.58 12.38
N LYS A 107 21.33 -8.55 13.19
CA LYS A 107 21.66 -9.98 12.97
C LYS A 107 21.10 -10.51 11.65
N LEU A 108 19.86 -10.15 11.32
CA LEU A 108 19.23 -10.51 10.05
C LEU A 108 19.99 -9.90 8.85
N LEU A 109 20.42 -8.65 8.99
CA LEU A 109 21.17 -7.93 7.96
C LEU A 109 22.55 -8.53 7.71
N GLU A 110 23.29 -8.89 8.77
CA GLU A 110 24.59 -9.55 8.68
C GLU A 110 24.48 -10.91 7.97
N SER A 111 23.43 -11.69 8.25
CA SER A 111 23.17 -12.95 7.53
C SER A 111 22.88 -12.74 6.05
N TYR A 112 22.11 -11.71 5.70
CA TYR A 112 21.75 -11.41 4.32
C TYR A 112 22.95 -10.91 3.50
N GLU A 113 23.83 -10.10 4.09
CA GLU A 113 25.00 -9.54 3.41
C GLU A 113 26.01 -10.60 2.94
N VAL A 114 26.14 -11.70 3.68
CA VAL A 114 26.98 -12.84 3.27
C VAL A 114 26.46 -13.46 1.96
N GLU A 115 25.14 -13.64 1.87
CA GLU A 115 24.47 -14.21 0.70
C GLU A 115 24.47 -13.23 -0.50
N SER A 116 24.36 -11.92 -0.25
CA SER A 116 24.25 -10.89 -1.28
C SER A 116 25.59 -10.23 -1.68
N SER A 117 26.72 -10.72 -1.19
CA SER A 117 28.03 -10.06 -1.27
C SER A 117 28.53 -9.73 -2.69
N THR A 118 28.06 -10.47 -3.70
CA THR A 118 28.42 -10.28 -5.11
C THR A 118 27.39 -9.47 -5.92
N ASP A 119 26.21 -9.23 -5.36
CA ASP A 119 25.16 -8.45 -6.00
C ASP A 119 25.25 -6.98 -5.58
N LYS A 120 25.45 -6.12 -6.58
CA LYS A 120 25.57 -4.67 -6.38
C LYS A 120 24.33 -4.05 -5.73
N LEU A 121 23.13 -4.48 -6.14
CA LEU A 121 21.87 -3.96 -5.61
C LEU A 121 21.59 -4.51 -4.21
N GLY A 122 21.90 -5.79 -3.96
CA GLY A 122 21.90 -6.39 -2.63
C GLY A 122 22.82 -5.66 -1.66
N ARG A 123 24.08 -5.36 -2.06
CA ARG A 123 25.02 -4.58 -1.24
C ARG A 123 24.49 -3.17 -0.94
N GLN A 124 23.93 -2.50 -1.94
CA GLN A 124 23.31 -1.18 -1.76
C GLN A 124 22.17 -1.24 -0.72
N PHE A 125 21.29 -2.24 -0.80
CA PHE A 125 20.27 -2.47 0.22
C PHE A 125 20.87 -2.66 1.61
N CYS A 126 21.92 -3.49 1.74
CA CYS A 126 22.61 -3.71 3.02
C CYS A 126 23.14 -2.41 3.62
N MET A 127 23.79 -1.58 2.80
CA MET A 127 24.34 -0.29 3.22
C MET A 127 23.25 0.65 3.70
N VAL A 128 22.15 0.79 2.96
CA VAL A 128 21.04 1.67 3.36
C VAL A 128 20.41 1.17 4.66
N MET A 129 20.08 -0.13 4.79
CA MET A 129 19.50 -0.65 6.04
C MET A 129 20.43 -0.48 7.24
N ARG A 130 21.75 -0.62 7.04
CA ARG A 130 22.76 -0.34 8.08
C ARG A 130 22.75 1.13 8.48
N ALA A 131 22.71 2.05 7.52
CA ALA A 131 22.61 3.48 7.80
C ALA A 131 21.33 3.82 8.57
N GLN A 132 20.20 3.22 8.20
CA GLN A 132 18.91 3.38 8.89
C GLN A 132 18.97 2.94 10.36
N ILE A 133 19.60 1.78 10.65
CA ILE A 133 19.84 1.33 12.02
C ILE A 133 20.73 2.32 12.79
N LEU A 134 21.81 2.81 12.17
CA LEU A 134 22.75 3.75 12.80
C LEU A 134 22.11 5.12 13.12
N GLN A 135 21.24 5.61 12.23
CA GLN A 135 20.49 6.85 12.43
C GLN A 135 19.67 6.82 13.72
N LYS A 136 18.97 5.71 13.97
CA LYS A 136 18.12 5.53 15.16
C LYS A 136 18.90 5.27 16.45
N CYS A 137 20.07 4.66 16.36
CA CYS A 137 20.93 4.43 17.53
C CYS A 137 21.79 5.66 17.90
N TYR A 138 21.53 6.85 17.34
CA TYR A 138 22.28 8.11 17.58
C TYR A 138 23.80 7.96 17.43
N LYS A 139 24.24 7.27 16.37
CA LYS A 139 25.66 6.99 16.11
C LYS A 139 26.28 7.95 15.09
N ASP A 140 27.59 8.08 15.24
CA ASP A 140 28.57 8.77 14.40
C ASP A 140 28.08 9.19 13.01
N LYS A 141 27.82 10.50 12.85
CA LYS A 141 27.39 11.12 11.60
C LYS A 141 28.40 10.89 10.47
N MET A 142 29.70 10.81 10.77
CA MET A 142 30.74 10.58 9.76
C MET A 142 30.61 9.18 9.18
N LYS A 143 30.36 8.18 10.02
CA LYS A 143 30.13 6.80 9.56
C LYS A 143 28.87 6.69 8.71
N ILE A 144 27.80 7.39 9.09
CA ILE A 144 26.56 7.44 8.28
C ILE A 144 26.83 8.09 6.92
N ALA A 145 27.57 9.21 6.89
CA ALA A 145 27.97 9.89 5.66
C ALA A 145 28.75 8.96 4.72
N GLN A 146 29.78 8.28 5.23
CA GLN A 146 30.58 7.30 4.47
C GLN A 146 29.72 6.20 3.85
N ILE A 147 28.78 5.63 4.64
CA ILE A 147 27.91 4.56 4.14
C ILE A 147 27.00 5.06 3.02
N TYR A 148 26.40 6.26 3.14
CA TYR A 148 25.56 6.79 2.08
C TYR A 148 26.34 7.19 0.84
N GLU A 149 27.55 7.73 1.01
CA GLU A 149 28.44 8.02 -0.11
C GLU A 149 28.77 6.74 -0.90
N GLU A 150 29.17 5.67 -0.21
CA GLU A 150 29.41 4.39 -0.87
C GLU A 150 28.14 3.84 -1.53
N ALA A 151 27.00 3.88 -0.83
CA ALA A 151 25.74 3.33 -1.33
C ALA A 151 25.23 4.05 -2.59
N VAL A 152 25.26 5.39 -2.62
CA VAL A 152 24.78 6.16 -3.77
C VAL A 152 25.71 5.99 -4.97
N LYS A 153 27.03 5.99 -4.74
CA LYS A 153 28.04 5.84 -5.81
C LYS A 153 28.08 4.45 -6.41
N LEU A 154 27.44 3.45 -5.79
CA LEU A 154 27.18 2.19 -6.49
C LEU A 154 26.36 2.47 -7.75
N THR A 155 25.19 3.09 -7.69
CA THR A 155 24.33 3.23 -8.89
C THR A 155 24.34 4.61 -9.53
N ILE A 156 25.00 5.59 -8.91
CA ILE A 156 25.16 6.96 -9.43
C ILE A 156 26.60 7.44 -9.17
N PRO A 157 27.62 6.89 -9.87
CA PRO A 157 29.02 7.24 -9.62
C PRO A 157 29.33 8.72 -9.87
N GLU A 158 28.59 9.38 -10.77
CA GLU A 158 28.78 10.78 -11.18
C GLU A 158 27.89 11.79 -10.43
N ILE A 159 27.35 11.42 -9.25
CA ILE A 159 26.39 12.25 -8.48
C ILE A 159 26.91 13.65 -8.15
N ASP A 160 28.22 13.81 -7.98
CA ASP A 160 28.85 15.09 -7.63
C ASP A 160 28.92 16.08 -8.79
N GLY A 161 28.89 15.60 -10.05
CA GLY A 161 29.05 16.43 -11.26
C GLY A 161 27.81 16.55 -12.15
N GLY A 162 26.82 15.65 -12.01
CA GLY A 162 25.62 15.62 -12.85
C GLY A 162 24.39 16.32 -12.26
N LEU A 163 23.46 16.74 -13.13
CA LEU A 163 22.13 17.19 -12.72
C LEU A 163 21.18 16.00 -12.64
N ILE A 164 20.23 16.01 -11.70
CA ILE A 164 19.29 14.89 -11.52
C ILE A 164 18.51 14.53 -12.80
N LYS A 165 18.16 15.52 -13.62
CA LYS A 165 17.45 15.33 -14.89
C LYS A 165 18.24 14.53 -15.94
N ASP A 166 19.55 14.39 -15.79
CA ASP A 166 20.43 13.70 -16.74
C ASP A 166 20.54 12.19 -16.44
N PHE A 167 19.85 11.73 -15.38
CA PHE A 167 19.82 10.35 -14.92
C PHE A 167 18.41 9.77 -14.99
N CYS A 168 18.33 8.44 -15.10
CA CYS A 168 17.10 7.67 -14.90
C CYS A 168 17.16 7.02 -13.52
N LEU A 169 16.60 7.70 -12.52
CA LEU A 169 16.66 7.34 -11.09
C LEU A 169 15.33 6.83 -10.56
N SER A 170 15.40 5.80 -9.71
CA SER A 170 14.24 5.32 -8.94
C SER A 170 14.01 6.15 -7.67
N VAL A 171 12.85 5.98 -7.03
CA VAL A 171 12.54 6.63 -5.75
C VAL A 171 13.55 6.28 -4.64
N GLN A 172 14.08 5.06 -4.63
CA GLN A 172 15.14 4.66 -3.69
C GLN A 172 16.47 5.36 -4.00
N GLU A 173 16.80 5.55 -5.28
CA GLU A 173 17.97 6.33 -5.69
C GLU A 173 17.86 7.80 -5.30
N LEU A 174 16.70 8.42 -5.54
CA LEU A 174 16.44 9.78 -5.12
C LEU A 174 16.55 9.93 -3.60
N ASP A 175 16.06 8.96 -2.84
CA ASP A 175 16.22 8.93 -1.40
C ASP A 175 17.69 8.83 -0.96
N MET A 176 18.47 7.95 -1.57
CA MET A 176 19.91 7.85 -1.31
C MET A 176 20.63 9.16 -1.65
N VAL A 177 20.23 9.86 -2.72
CA VAL A 177 20.75 11.20 -3.03
C VAL A 177 20.40 12.20 -1.92
N LEU A 178 19.16 12.23 -1.44
CA LEU A 178 18.75 13.10 -0.34
C LEU A 178 19.56 12.85 0.94
N GLU A 179 19.75 11.58 1.30
CA GLU A 179 20.56 11.21 2.47
C GLU A 179 22.04 11.53 2.25
N TYR A 180 22.57 11.28 1.06
CA TYR A 180 23.94 11.64 0.70
C TYR A 180 24.19 13.14 0.86
N GLU A 181 23.36 14.00 0.27
CA GLU A 181 23.51 15.45 0.40
C GLU A 181 23.31 15.88 1.87
N ARG A 182 22.32 15.32 2.58
CA ARG A 182 22.07 15.66 3.99
C ARG A 182 23.28 15.42 4.90
N TYR A 183 24.00 14.32 4.69
CA TYR A 183 25.12 13.93 5.55
C TYR A 183 26.49 14.38 5.05
N CYS A 184 26.69 14.43 3.73
CA CYS A 184 27.99 14.71 3.13
C CYS A 184 28.13 16.16 2.67
N HIS A 185 27.05 16.77 2.16
CA HIS A 185 27.07 18.10 1.52
C HIS A 185 25.81 18.90 1.87
N PRO A 186 25.57 19.20 3.16
CA PRO A 186 24.31 19.80 3.61
C PRO A 186 24.04 21.19 3.00
N ASP A 187 25.08 21.88 2.54
CA ASP A 187 25.01 23.13 1.79
C ASP A 187 24.34 22.99 0.42
N ARG A 188 24.43 21.81 -0.22
CA ARG A 188 23.81 21.51 -1.52
C ARG A 188 22.39 20.93 -1.40
N LEU A 189 21.95 20.59 -0.19
CA LEU A 189 20.69 19.87 0.01
C LEU A 189 19.47 20.64 -0.54
N ALA A 190 19.40 21.96 -0.31
CA ALA A 190 18.27 22.78 -0.75
C ALA A 190 18.18 22.87 -2.29
N SER A 191 19.31 23.04 -2.99
CA SER A 191 19.34 23.04 -4.45
C SER A 191 19.00 21.66 -5.01
N ARG A 192 19.53 20.59 -4.40
CA ARG A 192 19.22 19.23 -4.82
C ARG A 192 17.74 18.87 -4.64
N CYS A 193 17.12 19.33 -3.55
CA CYS A 193 15.66 19.17 -3.38
C CYS A 193 14.87 19.84 -4.51
N LYS A 194 15.28 21.02 -4.99
CA LYS A 194 14.63 21.70 -6.12
C LYS A 194 14.81 20.92 -7.42
N GLU A 195 16.00 20.37 -7.68
CA GLU A 195 16.24 19.49 -8.83
C GLU A 195 15.35 18.24 -8.78
N ILE A 196 15.26 17.59 -7.61
CA ILE A 196 14.42 16.41 -7.43
C ILE A 196 12.94 16.77 -7.61
N LEU A 197 12.45 17.90 -7.08
CA LEU A 197 11.07 18.36 -7.29
C LEU A 197 10.74 18.65 -8.76
N ALA A 198 11.73 19.10 -9.55
CA ALA A 198 11.57 19.29 -10.99
C ALA A 198 11.60 17.96 -11.76
N TYR A 199 12.34 16.97 -11.25
CA TYR A 199 12.44 15.63 -11.82
C TYR A 199 11.20 14.77 -11.54
N ILE A 200 10.75 14.73 -10.28
CA ILE A 200 9.60 13.92 -9.88
C ILE A 200 8.31 14.57 -10.37
N SER A 201 7.59 13.86 -11.22
CA SER A 201 6.25 14.24 -11.63
C SER A 201 5.34 13.03 -11.50
N SER A 202 4.04 13.28 -11.28
CA SER A 202 3.07 12.19 -11.32
C SER A 202 2.99 11.56 -12.72
N GLU A 203 3.46 12.23 -13.78
CA GLU A 203 3.50 11.64 -15.13
C GLU A 203 4.68 10.69 -15.34
N MET A 204 5.70 10.76 -14.49
CA MET A 204 6.87 9.88 -14.51
C MET A 204 6.72 8.71 -13.53
N PHE A 205 6.18 8.98 -12.34
CA PHE A 205 5.99 7.99 -11.28
C PHE A 205 4.51 7.71 -11.11
N ASP A 206 4.14 6.44 -10.96
CA ASP A 206 2.83 6.07 -10.46
C ASP A 206 2.55 6.76 -9.12
N THR A 207 1.29 6.80 -8.74
CA THR A 207 0.86 7.60 -7.57
C THR A 207 1.46 7.08 -6.26
N TYR A 208 1.65 5.77 -6.10
CA TYR A 208 2.26 5.18 -4.91
C TYR A 208 3.78 5.42 -4.85
N SER A 209 4.47 5.36 -5.99
CA SER A 209 5.88 5.75 -6.09
C SER A 209 6.07 7.24 -5.77
N TYR A 210 5.23 8.11 -6.34
CA TYR A 210 5.33 9.55 -6.14
C TYR A 210 5.16 9.97 -4.68
N VAL A 211 4.12 9.48 -3.99
CA VAL A 211 3.85 9.85 -2.59
C VAL A 211 4.87 9.31 -1.59
N LYS A 212 5.70 8.33 -1.99
CA LYS A 212 6.78 7.81 -1.17
C LYS A 212 7.95 8.80 -1.05
N ILE A 213 8.23 9.60 -2.08
CA ILE A 213 9.40 10.50 -2.10
C ILE A 213 9.02 11.99 -1.99
N TYR A 214 7.93 12.40 -2.64
CA TYR A 214 7.55 13.82 -2.74
C TYR A 214 7.41 14.54 -1.37
N PRO A 215 6.70 13.97 -0.37
CA PRO A 215 6.60 14.58 0.96
C PRO A 215 7.96 14.78 1.65
N LYS A 216 8.86 13.79 1.53
CA LYS A 216 10.19 13.84 2.12
C LYS A 216 11.03 14.96 1.52
N VAL A 217 10.99 15.13 0.20
CA VAL A 217 11.75 16.19 -0.50
C VAL A 217 11.30 17.59 -0.04
N ILE A 218 9.99 17.79 0.16
CA ILE A 218 9.46 19.06 0.69
C ILE A 218 9.96 19.32 2.11
N TYR A 219 9.91 18.29 2.96
CA TYR A 219 10.42 18.41 4.33
C TYR A 219 11.93 18.73 4.33
N TYR A 220 12.72 18.07 3.48
CA TYR A 220 14.16 18.30 3.38
C TYR A 220 14.48 19.70 2.82
N LEU A 221 13.70 20.21 1.86
CA LEU A 221 13.80 21.59 1.41
C LEU A 221 13.51 22.57 2.55
N TYR A 222 12.48 22.31 3.35
CA TYR A 222 12.08 23.17 4.48
C TYR A 222 13.16 23.23 5.58
N ILE A 223 13.73 22.09 5.97
CA ILE A 223 14.78 22.06 7.03
C ILE A 223 16.14 22.57 6.54
N SER A 224 16.41 22.51 5.24
CA SER A 224 17.67 23.00 4.64
C SER A 224 17.65 24.48 4.26
N THR A 225 16.47 25.12 4.26
CA THR A 225 16.34 26.55 3.94
C THR A 225 16.16 27.37 5.21
N ALA A 226 17.05 28.34 5.44
CA ALA A 226 16.96 29.27 6.56
C ALA A 226 15.67 30.09 6.51
N ASP A 227 15.10 30.42 7.67
CA ASP A 227 13.76 30.99 7.76
C ASP A 227 13.54 32.28 6.95
N LYS A 228 14.57 33.14 6.91
CA LYS A 228 14.59 34.40 6.14
C LYS A 228 14.56 34.20 4.62
N ASP A 229 15.03 33.06 4.14
CA ASP A 229 15.21 32.74 2.71
C ASP A 229 14.08 31.81 2.20
N ARG A 230 13.13 31.44 3.06
CA ARG A 230 12.01 30.55 2.71
C ARG A 230 10.98 31.26 1.84
N ASP A 231 10.75 30.72 0.66
CA ASP A 231 9.57 31.05 -0.14
C ASP A 231 8.35 30.30 0.41
N TRP A 232 7.62 30.97 1.30
CA TRP A 232 6.41 30.43 1.93
C TRP A 232 5.30 30.14 0.93
N ASN A 233 5.16 30.93 -0.13
CA ASN A 233 4.14 30.68 -1.15
C ASN A 233 4.43 29.38 -1.90
N TYR A 234 5.70 29.13 -2.21
CA TYR A 234 6.15 27.90 -2.84
C TYR A 234 5.98 26.70 -1.90
N LEU A 235 6.45 26.78 -0.66
CA LEU A 235 6.33 25.70 0.32
C LEU A 235 4.87 25.34 0.63
N LEU A 236 3.99 26.32 0.78
CA LEU A 236 2.56 26.09 1.03
C LEU A 236 1.87 25.40 -0.15
N ARG A 237 2.22 25.77 -1.40
CA ARG A 237 1.72 25.08 -2.59
C ARG A 237 2.18 23.62 -2.61
N LEU A 238 3.47 23.38 -2.37
CA LEU A 238 4.03 22.05 -2.37
C LEU A 238 3.42 21.17 -1.28
N SER A 239 3.36 21.66 -0.03
CA SER A 239 2.83 20.92 1.11
C SER A 239 1.34 20.63 0.97
N SER A 240 0.55 21.59 0.48
CA SER A 240 -0.89 21.37 0.22
C SER A 240 -1.12 20.29 -0.83
N ALA A 241 -0.33 20.32 -1.93
CA ALA A 241 -0.38 19.28 -2.95
C ALA A 241 0.03 17.91 -2.38
N GLY A 242 1.10 17.86 -1.57
CA GLY A 242 1.58 16.62 -0.94
C GLY A 242 0.57 16.00 0.00
N ILE A 243 -0.02 16.82 0.89
CA ILE A 243 -1.10 16.40 1.80
C ILE A 243 -2.27 15.82 1.01
N GLU A 244 -2.68 16.47 -0.09
CA GLU A 244 -3.81 16.00 -0.88
C GLU A 244 -3.54 14.67 -1.60
N GLN A 245 -2.31 14.44 -2.07
CA GLN A 245 -1.91 13.15 -2.65
C GLN A 245 -1.84 12.04 -1.59
N LEU A 246 -1.32 12.35 -0.40
CA LEU A 246 -1.31 11.41 0.74
C LEU A 246 -2.73 11.02 1.17
N ARG A 247 -3.65 11.99 1.26
CA ARG A 247 -5.07 11.74 1.52
C ARG A 247 -5.73 10.87 0.47
N THR A 248 -5.41 11.11 -0.80
CA THR A 248 -5.98 10.34 -1.91
C THR A 248 -5.48 8.90 -1.94
N THR A 249 -4.23 8.67 -1.52
CA THR A 249 -3.61 7.33 -1.50
C THR A 249 -3.79 6.59 -0.18
N GLY A 250 -4.30 7.26 0.86
CA GLY A 250 -4.45 6.66 2.18
C GLY A 250 -3.11 6.41 2.89
N ARG A 251 -2.12 7.26 2.64
CA ARG A 251 -0.75 7.12 3.16
C ARG A 251 -0.37 8.23 4.14
N MET A 252 0.53 7.91 5.08
CA MET A 252 0.95 8.81 6.15
C MET A 252 2.39 9.34 5.99
N TYR A 253 3.05 9.11 4.84
CA TYR A 253 4.46 9.48 4.65
C TYR A 253 4.68 11.00 4.84
N TYR A 254 5.47 11.38 5.85
CA TYR A 254 5.75 12.76 6.25
C TYR A 254 4.49 13.64 6.41
N LEU A 255 3.33 13.03 6.66
CA LEU A 255 2.05 13.76 6.69
C LEU A 255 2.04 14.80 7.82
N TRP A 256 2.56 14.43 8.99
CA TRP A 256 2.62 15.32 10.14
C TRP A 256 3.55 16.52 9.88
N GLU A 257 4.72 16.27 9.28
CA GLU A 257 5.70 17.30 8.91
C GLU A 257 5.14 18.28 7.87
N LEU A 258 4.42 17.77 6.86
CA LEU A 258 3.78 18.65 5.88
C LEU A 258 2.68 19.51 6.52
N LEU A 259 1.94 18.98 7.50
CA LEU A 259 0.95 19.75 8.26
C LEU A 259 1.63 20.81 9.14
N GLU A 260 2.77 20.51 9.75
CA GLU A 260 3.58 21.47 10.50
C GLU A 260 4.05 22.63 9.59
N ILE A 261 4.63 22.31 8.42
CA ILE A 261 5.04 23.31 7.42
C ILE A 261 3.85 24.17 6.98
N ARG A 262 2.70 23.52 6.72
CA ARG A 262 1.48 24.21 6.31
C ARG A 262 0.99 25.16 7.40
N LYS A 263 0.95 24.70 8.65
CA LYS A 263 0.54 25.53 9.80
C LYS A 263 1.44 26.75 9.93
N GLU A 264 2.76 26.56 9.99
CA GLU A 264 3.72 27.65 10.15
C GLU A 264 3.59 28.70 9.04
N GLY A 265 3.53 28.26 7.78
CA GLY A 265 3.41 29.17 6.65
C GLY A 265 2.10 29.97 6.64
N LEU A 266 0.98 29.33 6.97
CA LEU A 266 -0.32 30.01 7.05
C LEU A 266 -0.37 31.00 8.23
N THR A 267 0.20 30.67 9.39
CA THR A 267 0.30 31.60 10.51
C THR A 267 1.11 32.84 10.14
N LYS A 268 2.25 32.68 9.46
CA LYS A 268 3.05 33.82 8.99
C LYS A 268 2.30 34.70 7.99
N LEU A 269 1.58 34.10 7.05
CA LEU A 269 0.72 34.84 6.13
C LEU A 269 -0.36 35.63 6.88
N LEU A 270 -0.96 35.05 7.91
CA LEU A 270 -1.99 35.72 8.72
C LEU A 270 -1.43 36.93 9.47
N THR A 271 -0.25 36.79 10.09
CA THR A 271 0.41 37.88 10.84
C THR A 271 0.80 39.06 9.94
N ASN A 272 1.14 38.81 8.68
CA ASN A 272 1.58 39.85 7.75
C ASN A 272 0.43 40.60 7.04
N MET A 273 -0.84 40.27 7.29
CA MET A 273 -1.99 40.93 6.67
C MET A 273 -2.40 42.21 7.41
N GLU A 274 -2.58 43.32 6.68
CA GLU A 274 -3.05 44.62 7.21
C GLU A 274 -4.42 44.52 7.90
N GLU A 275 -4.65 45.35 8.92
CA GLU A 275 -5.95 45.45 9.60
C GLU A 275 -6.97 46.22 8.74
N GLY A 276 -8.21 45.71 8.65
CA GLY A 276 -9.35 46.42 8.07
C GLY A 276 -9.76 46.08 6.63
N LYS A 277 -8.84 45.67 5.73
CA LYS A 277 -9.18 45.35 4.32
C LYS A 277 -9.47 43.88 4.02
N ASP A 278 -9.06 42.96 4.90
CA ASP A 278 -9.03 41.51 4.62
C ASP A 278 -9.72 40.63 5.69
N ASN A 279 -10.72 41.15 6.42
CA ASN A 279 -11.34 40.41 7.53
C ASN A 279 -11.93 39.04 7.14
N GLU A 280 -12.52 38.91 5.94
CA GLU A 280 -13.01 37.62 5.45
C GLU A 280 -11.88 36.64 5.11
N LYS A 281 -10.79 37.12 4.48
CA LYS A 281 -9.61 36.29 4.17
C LYS A 281 -8.89 35.86 5.44
N LYS A 282 -8.77 36.74 6.44
CA LYS A 282 -8.22 36.41 7.77
C LYS A 282 -9.04 35.30 8.43
N ARG A 283 -10.38 35.40 8.40
CA ARG A 283 -11.25 34.36 8.94
C ARG A 283 -11.10 33.04 8.19
N ALA A 284 -11.08 33.06 6.86
CA ALA A 284 -10.89 31.85 6.05
C ALA A 284 -9.52 31.20 6.33
N LEU A 285 -8.46 32.00 6.44
CA LEU A 285 -7.12 31.53 6.75
C LEU A 285 -7.05 30.92 8.15
N GLN A 286 -7.67 31.56 9.14
CA GLN A 286 -7.78 31.02 10.49
C GLN A 286 -8.50 29.66 10.49
N THR A 287 -9.61 29.52 9.77
CA THR A 287 -10.32 28.22 9.65
C THR A 287 -9.43 27.12 9.07
N VAL A 288 -8.56 27.44 8.11
CA VAL A 288 -7.62 26.47 7.54
C VAL A 288 -6.51 26.10 8.54
N ILE A 289 -6.03 27.07 9.34
CA ILE A 289 -5.08 26.82 10.44
C ILE A 289 -5.73 25.91 11.48
N ASP A 290 -6.93 26.23 11.94
CA ASP A 290 -7.67 25.44 12.94
C ASP A 290 -7.88 24.00 12.43
N THR A 291 -8.29 23.84 11.16
CA THR A 291 -8.45 22.51 10.53
C THR A 291 -7.12 21.74 10.51
N THR A 292 -6.01 22.43 10.23
CA THR A 292 -4.67 21.81 10.21
C THR A 292 -4.27 21.35 11.62
N GLU A 293 -4.54 22.16 12.65
CA GLU A 293 -4.31 21.80 14.06
C GLU A 293 -5.17 20.62 14.50
N GLU A 294 -6.44 20.58 14.08
CA GLU A 294 -7.32 19.44 14.36
C GLU A 294 -6.76 18.13 13.78
N TRP A 295 -6.25 18.17 12.54
CA TRP A 295 -5.65 17.02 11.87
C TRP A 295 -4.37 16.58 12.55
N MET A 296 -3.47 17.51 12.89
CA MET A 296 -2.27 17.21 13.68
C MET A 296 -2.63 16.57 15.02
N GLY A 297 -3.61 17.13 15.73
CA GLY A 297 -4.06 16.56 17.00
C GLY A 297 -4.74 15.21 16.86
N ALA A 298 -5.27 14.84 15.69
CA ALA A 298 -5.83 13.50 15.44
C ALA A 298 -4.74 12.46 15.14
N LEU A 299 -3.68 12.88 14.43
CA LEU A 299 -2.45 12.10 14.28
C LEU A 299 -1.81 11.84 15.64
N ASP A 300 -1.56 12.90 16.43
CA ASP A 300 -0.96 12.79 17.77
C ASP A 300 -1.74 11.81 18.66
N PHE A 301 -3.07 11.89 18.62
CA PHE A 301 -3.94 11.02 19.39
C PHE A 301 -3.78 9.55 19.01
N VAL A 302 -3.81 9.22 17.71
CA VAL A 302 -3.73 7.84 17.24
C VAL A 302 -2.32 7.26 17.42
N HIS A 303 -1.28 8.06 17.18
CA HIS A 303 0.10 7.64 17.44
C HIS A 303 0.35 7.38 18.93
N THR A 304 -0.18 8.22 19.81
CA THR A 304 -0.12 8.01 21.27
C THR A 304 -0.87 6.74 21.67
N LEU A 305 -2.07 6.54 21.12
CA LEU A 305 -2.89 5.35 21.40
C LEU A 305 -2.18 4.06 20.99
N CYS A 306 -1.47 4.07 19.87
CA CYS A 306 -0.77 2.90 19.33
C CYS A 306 0.69 2.78 19.83
N GLY A 307 1.18 3.71 20.65
CA GLY A 307 2.56 3.71 21.15
C GLY A 307 3.61 3.85 20.04
N THR A 308 3.36 4.70 19.06
CA THR A 308 4.25 4.93 17.89
C THR A 308 4.67 6.40 17.79
N ASP A 309 5.72 6.68 17.01
CA ASP A 309 6.11 8.05 16.67
C ASP A 309 5.39 8.52 15.40
N ARG A 310 4.98 9.79 15.40
CA ARG A 310 4.33 10.47 14.28
C ARG A 310 5.32 11.05 13.28
N LYS A 311 6.54 11.37 13.72
CA LYS A 311 7.60 11.92 12.89
C LYS A 311 8.32 10.81 12.15
N MET A 312 8.59 11.04 10.87
CA MET A 312 9.35 10.13 10.04
C MET A 312 10.84 10.37 10.18
N GLU A 313 11.53 9.37 10.68
CA GLU A 313 12.99 9.41 10.88
C GLU A 313 13.71 8.31 10.08
N THR A 314 12.97 7.39 9.45
CA THR A 314 13.52 6.30 8.62
C THR A 314 13.00 6.39 7.19
N SER A 315 13.73 5.75 6.28
CA SER A 315 13.38 5.58 4.86
C SER A 315 13.09 4.11 4.53
N CYS A 316 12.90 3.28 5.56
CA CYS A 316 12.65 1.84 5.43
C CYS A 316 11.34 1.55 4.66
N TYR A 317 10.35 2.43 4.78
CA TYR A 317 9.08 2.36 4.04
C TYR A 317 9.25 2.33 2.51
N LEU A 318 10.37 2.85 1.96
CA LEU A 318 10.68 2.79 0.52
C LEU A 318 11.02 1.37 0.03
N TYR A 319 11.36 0.48 0.96
CA TYR A 319 11.78 -0.90 0.71
C TYR A 319 10.69 -1.91 1.11
N GLN A 320 9.57 -1.43 1.65
CA GLN A 320 8.40 -2.28 1.89
C GLN A 320 7.80 -2.71 0.55
N GLN A 321 7.57 -4.01 0.42
CA GLN A 321 6.90 -4.65 -0.72
C GLN A 321 5.83 -5.58 -0.18
N LYS A 322 4.60 -5.38 -0.61
CA LYS A 322 3.42 -6.07 -0.08
C LYS A 322 2.88 -7.13 -1.05
N GLU A 323 2.09 -8.05 -0.52
CA GLU A 323 1.30 -9.04 -1.26
C GLU A 323 2.12 -9.91 -2.23
N ALA A 324 3.30 -10.40 -1.81
CA ALA A 324 4.07 -11.37 -2.58
C ALA A 324 3.82 -12.81 -2.13
N TYR A 325 3.64 -13.71 -3.08
CA TYR A 325 3.30 -15.12 -2.86
C TYR A 325 4.27 -16.05 -3.57
N CYS A 326 4.64 -17.15 -2.92
CA CYS A 326 5.43 -18.20 -3.57
C CYS A 326 4.53 -19.01 -4.52
N ILE A 327 4.85 -19.02 -5.83
CA ILE A 327 4.15 -19.80 -6.87
C ILE A 327 3.94 -21.27 -6.44
N SER A 328 4.96 -21.86 -5.83
CA SER A 328 4.94 -23.26 -5.38
C SER A 328 3.88 -23.49 -4.29
N ASP A 329 3.76 -22.55 -3.35
CA ASP A 329 2.78 -22.63 -2.26
C ASP A 329 1.36 -22.33 -2.76
N VAL A 330 1.21 -21.35 -3.66
CA VAL A 330 -0.07 -21.02 -4.30
C VAL A 330 -0.63 -22.23 -5.04
N ILE A 331 0.16 -22.85 -5.91
CA ILE A 331 -0.25 -24.04 -6.67
C ILE A 331 -0.63 -25.18 -5.73
N ARG A 332 0.22 -25.48 -4.74
CA ARG A 332 -0.03 -26.57 -3.78
C ARG A 332 -1.33 -26.34 -3.01
N ARG A 333 -1.47 -25.18 -2.37
CA ARG A 333 -2.64 -24.82 -1.54
C ARG A 333 -3.91 -24.85 -2.38
N ARG A 334 -3.89 -24.23 -3.57
CA ARG A 334 -5.06 -24.18 -4.45
C ARG A 334 -5.44 -25.56 -4.98
N ARG A 335 -4.47 -26.40 -5.35
CA ARG A 335 -4.70 -27.80 -5.75
C ARG A 335 -5.37 -28.59 -4.62
N GLU A 336 -4.86 -28.47 -3.41
CA GLU A 336 -5.38 -29.17 -2.22
C GLU A 336 -6.81 -28.70 -1.86
N MET A 337 -7.08 -27.39 -1.93
CA MET A 337 -8.43 -26.83 -1.72
C MET A 337 -9.44 -27.42 -2.71
N LEU A 338 -9.07 -27.51 -3.98
CA LEU A 338 -9.90 -28.07 -5.06
C LEU A 338 -9.96 -29.61 -5.03
N GLY A 339 -9.18 -30.27 -4.17
CA GLY A 339 -9.15 -31.73 -4.06
C GLY A 339 -8.52 -32.43 -5.27
N LEU A 340 -7.69 -31.72 -6.04
CA LEU A 340 -7.05 -32.26 -7.25
C LEU A 340 -5.80 -33.07 -6.91
N THR A 341 -5.62 -34.20 -7.58
CA THR A 341 -4.36 -34.94 -7.57
C THR A 341 -3.31 -34.23 -8.44
N LYS A 342 -2.03 -34.52 -8.21
CA LYS A 342 -0.94 -33.98 -9.06
C LYS A 342 -1.09 -34.41 -10.52
N LYS A 343 -1.57 -35.65 -10.74
CA LYS A 343 -1.85 -36.21 -12.07
C LYS A 343 -2.97 -35.47 -12.80
N GLU A 344 -4.04 -35.09 -12.11
CA GLU A 344 -5.14 -34.32 -12.70
C GLU A 344 -4.70 -32.89 -13.04
N LEU A 345 -3.94 -32.26 -12.14
CA LEU A 345 -3.41 -30.92 -12.37
C LEU A 345 -2.45 -30.89 -13.58
N CYS A 346 -1.52 -31.83 -13.68
CA CYS A 346 -0.48 -31.80 -14.71
C CYS A 346 -0.96 -32.27 -16.10
N LYS A 347 -2.14 -32.91 -16.20
CA LYS A 347 -2.65 -33.51 -17.44
C LYS A 347 -2.69 -32.50 -18.59
N GLY A 348 -1.94 -32.79 -19.65
CA GLY A 348 -1.84 -31.97 -20.86
C GLY A 348 -0.91 -30.75 -20.74
N ILE A 349 -0.24 -30.56 -19.60
CA ILE A 349 0.59 -29.39 -19.32
C ILE A 349 2.05 -29.80 -19.06
N CYS A 350 2.27 -30.70 -18.09
CA CYS A 350 3.61 -31.15 -17.72
C CYS A 350 3.59 -32.54 -17.04
N SER A 351 4.76 -33.02 -16.60
CA SER A 351 4.86 -34.31 -15.91
C SER A 351 4.46 -34.19 -14.43
N GLU A 352 3.92 -35.27 -13.86
CA GLU A 352 3.58 -35.34 -12.43
C GLU A 352 4.83 -35.11 -11.54
N LYS A 353 6.00 -35.57 -12.00
CA LYS A 353 7.29 -35.32 -11.35
C LYS A 353 7.64 -33.82 -11.32
N THR A 354 7.28 -33.07 -12.36
CA THR A 354 7.47 -31.62 -12.40
C THR A 354 6.65 -30.93 -11.33
N ILE A 355 5.36 -31.28 -11.17
CA ILE A 355 4.51 -30.75 -10.10
C ILE A 355 5.05 -31.14 -8.72
N GLY A 356 5.42 -32.42 -8.53
CA GLY A 356 5.99 -32.87 -7.27
C GLY A 356 7.26 -32.10 -6.86
N ARG A 357 8.13 -31.79 -7.82
CA ARG A 357 9.33 -30.97 -7.57
C ARG A 357 9.01 -29.50 -7.38
N LEU A 358 8.02 -28.95 -8.10
CA LEU A 358 7.58 -27.57 -7.98
C LEU A 358 7.01 -27.31 -6.58
N GLU A 359 6.04 -28.12 -6.15
CA GLU A 359 5.45 -28.02 -4.81
C GLU A 359 6.48 -28.25 -3.69
N ALA A 360 7.48 -29.09 -3.96
CA ALA A 360 8.62 -29.29 -3.06
C ALA A 360 9.68 -28.18 -3.13
N LYS A 361 9.48 -27.12 -3.91
CA LYS A 361 10.38 -25.97 -4.07
C LYS A 361 11.76 -26.33 -4.67
N LYS A 362 11.82 -27.38 -5.49
CA LYS A 362 13.05 -27.96 -6.09
C LYS A 362 13.20 -27.76 -7.60
N THR A 363 12.33 -26.96 -8.23
CA THR A 363 12.41 -26.67 -9.67
C THR A 363 11.74 -25.35 -9.99
N LYS A 364 12.21 -24.70 -11.06
CA LYS A 364 11.63 -23.51 -11.68
C LYS A 364 11.14 -23.87 -13.09
N PRO A 365 9.85 -24.22 -13.27
CA PRO A 365 9.31 -24.51 -14.60
C PRO A 365 9.36 -23.27 -15.50
N GLN A 366 9.23 -23.48 -16.81
CA GLN A 366 8.99 -22.39 -17.74
C GLN A 366 7.71 -21.65 -17.36
N ILE A 367 7.68 -20.34 -17.56
CA ILE A 367 6.52 -19.51 -17.17
C ILE A 367 5.23 -20.00 -17.83
N GLU A 368 5.29 -20.39 -19.09
CA GLU A 368 4.10 -20.88 -19.81
C GLU A 368 3.46 -22.10 -19.13
N ILE A 369 4.28 -22.97 -18.53
CA ILE A 369 3.78 -24.08 -17.70
C ILE A 369 3.06 -23.54 -16.46
N VAL A 370 3.62 -22.52 -15.79
CA VAL A 370 2.99 -21.92 -14.61
C VAL A 370 1.65 -21.27 -14.97
N ARG A 371 1.56 -20.56 -16.09
CA ARG A 371 0.32 -19.95 -16.58
C ARG A 371 -0.80 -20.97 -16.76
N GLN A 372 -0.52 -22.04 -17.49
CA GLN A 372 -1.48 -23.12 -17.74
C GLN A 372 -1.90 -23.83 -16.43
N LEU A 373 -0.99 -23.95 -15.45
CA LEU A 373 -1.32 -24.48 -14.13
C LEU A 373 -2.23 -23.55 -13.34
N PHE A 374 -1.99 -22.23 -13.37
CA PHE A 374 -2.84 -21.24 -12.72
C PHE A 374 -4.25 -21.25 -13.34
N GLU A 375 -4.35 -21.26 -14.66
CA GLU A 375 -5.63 -21.36 -15.38
C GLU A 375 -6.41 -22.62 -15.00
N ARG A 376 -5.73 -23.79 -14.92
CA ARG A 376 -6.35 -25.05 -14.46
C ARG A 376 -6.86 -24.98 -13.01
N LEU A 377 -6.29 -24.09 -12.20
CA LEU A 377 -6.65 -23.85 -10.81
C LEU A 377 -7.65 -22.69 -10.64
N ASN A 378 -8.25 -22.22 -11.74
CA ASN A 378 -9.16 -21.07 -11.82
C ASN A 378 -8.52 -19.77 -11.29
N LEU A 379 -7.23 -19.61 -11.52
CA LEU A 379 -6.48 -18.39 -11.25
C LEU A 379 -6.09 -17.73 -12.58
N SER A 380 -5.85 -16.43 -12.54
CA SER A 380 -5.35 -15.69 -13.70
C SER A 380 -3.85 -16.00 -13.89
N GLY A 381 -3.39 -16.18 -15.13
CA GLY A 381 -2.03 -16.64 -15.43
C GLY A 381 -0.94 -15.55 -15.35
N GLU A 382 -1.29 -14.32 -15.00
CA GLU A 382 -0.37 -13.20 -14.92
C GLU A 382 0.53 -13.25 -13.67
N TYR A 383 1.74 -12.68 -13.77
CA TYR A 383 2.68 -12.62 -12.64
C TYR A 383 2.27 -11.63 -11.55
N GLN A 384 1.52 -10.60 -11.94
CA GLN A 384 0.97 -9.60 -11.08
C GLN A 384 -0.52 -9.51 -11.36
N ARG A 385 -1.31 -9.40 -10.29
CA ARG A 385 -2.76 -9.34 -10.40
C ARG A 385 -3.32 -8.14 -9.65
N TRP A 386 -4.17 -7.39 -10.35
CA TRP A 386 -5.04 -6.38 -9.76
C TRP A 386 -6.45 -6.95 -9.51
N GLN A 387 -7.42 -6.09 -9.20
CA GLN A 387 -8.81 -6.50 -8.99
C GLN A 387 -9.52 -6.97 -10.28
N ILE A 388 -8.97 -6.64 -11.46
CA ILE A 388 -9.47 -7.01 -12.80
C ILE A 388 -8.31 -7.47 -13.70
N VAL A 389 -8.65 -8.14 -14.80
CA VAL A 389 -7.74 -8.64 -15.85
C VAL A 389 -8.03 -7.91 -17.16
N THR A 390 -7.18 -6.97 -17.56
CA THR A 390 -7.26 -6.28 -18.86
C THR A 390 -5.94 -5.64 -19.30
N GLN A 391 -5.62 -5.64 -20.59
CA GLN A 391 -4.46 -4.88 -21.09
C GLN A 391 -4.76 -3.38 -21.24
N ASP A 392 -6.01 -2.94 -21.04
CA ASP A 392 -6.41 -1.54 -21.19
C ASP A 392 -6.22 -0.74 -19.89
N VAL A 393 -5.34 0.23 -20.01
CA VAL A 393 -4.84 1.03 -18.92
C VAL A 393 -5.88 1.95 -18.28
N ARG A 394 -6.92 2.29 -19.03
CA ARG A 394 -7.98 3.19 -18.58
C ARG A 394 -8.87 2.53 -17.54
N ALA A 395 -8.93 1.20 -17.52
CA ALA A 395 -9.75 0.45 -16.59
C ALA A 395 -9.32 0.61 -15.11
N PHE A 396 -8.02 0.78 -14.85
CA PHE A 396 -7.48 0.87 -13.48
C PHE A 396 -7.97 2.11 -12.73
N ALA A 397 -7.91 3.27 -13.38
CA ALA A 397 -8.42 4.50 -12.78
C ALA A 397 -9.94 4.48 -12.56
N ILE A 398 -10.68 3.69 -13.36
CA ILE A 398 -12.11 3.45 -13.16
C ILE A 398 -12.31 2.57 -11.93
N VAL A 399 -11.54 1.48 -11.79
CA VAL A 399 -11.57 0.58 -10.61
C VAL A 399 -11.31 1.35 -9.30
N ASP A 400 -10.30 2.22 -9.27
CA ASP A 400 -10.01 3.04 -8.09
C ASP A 400 -11.19 3.95 -7.73
N LYS A 401 -11.80 4.60 -8.73
CA LYS A 401 -12.98 5.45 -8.53
C LYS A 401 -14.20 4.66 -8.08
N ILE A 402 -14.42 3.46 -8.61
CA ILE A 402 -15.50 2.56 -8.17
C ILE A 402 -15.36 2.29 -6.67
N GLY A 403 -14.15 1.99 -6.18
CA GLY A 403 -13.90 1.78 -4.76
C GLY A 403 -14.27 3.00 -3.90
N ILE A 404 -13.86 4.20 -4.32
CA ILE A 404 -14.19 5.47 -3.63
C ILE A 404 -15.70 5.72 -3.61
N CYS A 405 -16.37 5.61 -4.76
CA CYS A 405 -17.82 5.82 -4.88
C CYS A 405 -18.61 4.79 -4.07
N ALA A 406 -18.18 3.52 -4.07
CA ALA A 406 -18.79 2.46 -3.27
C ALA A 406 -18.69 2.76 -1.78
N ASN A 407 -17.53 3.21 -1.28
CA ASN A 407 -17.35 3.56 0.13
C ASN A 407 -18.19 4.78 0.55
N ASN A 408 -18.26 5.80 -0.30
CA ASN A 408 -19.03 7.02 -0.04
C ASN A 408 -20.52 6.93 -0.39
N ARG A 409 -20.99 5.77 -0.88
CA ARG A 409 -22.38 5.56 -1.33
C ARG A 409 -22.83 6.54 -2.42
N ASP A 410 -21.91 6.92 -3.30
CA ASP A 410 -22.26 7.65 -4.52
C ASP A 410 -22.79 6.66 -5.57
N PHE A 411 -24.05 6.27 -5.39
CA PHE A 411 -24.68 5.23 -6.18
C PHE A 411 -24.79 5.60 -7.66
N LYS A 412 -25.07 6.87 -7.97
CA LYS A 412 -25.25 7.33 -9.36
C LYS A 412 -23.94 7.25 -10.13
N GLU A 413 -22.86 7.74 -9.55
CA GLU A 413 -21.55 7.67 -10.20
C GLU A 413 -21.04 6.22 -10.27
N LEU A 414 -21.32 5.41 -9.25
CA LEU A 414 -20.98 3.99 -9.25
C LEU A 414 -21.66 3.23 -10.41
N GLU A 415 -22.95 3.44 -10.64
CA GLU A 415 -23.69 2.85 -11.77
C GLU A 415 -23.06 3.26 -13.11
N ARG A 416 -22.70 4.55 -13.26
CA ARG A 416 -22.03 5.06 -14.47
C ARG A 416 -20.68 4.38 -14.71
N LEU A 417 -19.86 4.25 -13.67
CA LEU A 417 -18.52 3.64 -13.75
C LEU A 417 -18.58 2.13 -14.05
N LEU A 418 -19.58 1.41 -13.55
CA LEU A 418 -19.80 -0.02 -13.85
C LEU A 418 -20.19 -0.26 -15.32
N ILE A 419 -20.80 0.72 -15.99
CA ILE A 419 -21.04 0.67 -17.44
C ILE A 419 -19.75 1.02 -18.19
N GLU A 420 -19.05 2.06 -17.75
CA GLU A 420 -17.82 2.55 -18.38
C GLU A 420 -16.71 1.49 -18.42
N ILE A 421 -16.49 0.75 -17.33
CA ILE A 421 -15.43 -0.27 -17.23
C ILE A 421 -15.55 -1.38 -18.29
N GLN A 422 -16.77 -1.66 -18.78
CA GLN A 422 -17.01 -2.71 -19.78
C GLN A 422 -16.46 -2.35 -21.16
N GLN A 423 -16.16 -1.07 -21.41
CA GLN A 423 -15.49 -0.62 -22.63
C GLN A 423 -14.01 -0.99 -22.65
N TYR A 424 -13.43 -1.25 -21.46
CA TYR A 424 -12.00 -1.43 -21.26
C TYR A 424 -11.63 -2.79 -20.66
N ALA A 425 -12.59 -3.58 -20.20
CA ALA A 425 -12.37 -4.92 -19.67
C ALA A 425 -13.45 -5.89 -20.16
N SER A 426 -13.04 -7.03 -20.73
CA SER A 426 -13.98 -8.04 -21.21
C SER A 426 -14.68 -8.74 -20.03
N MET A 427 -15.99 -8.86 -20.12
CA MET A 427 -16.84 -9.56 -19.14
C MET A 427 -16.93 -11.06 -19.40
N ASP A 428 -16.31 -11.56 -20.48
CA ASP A 428 -16.14 -13.00 -20.72
C ASP A 428 -15.07 -13.59 -19.77
N ASN A 429 -14.15 -12.75 -19.29
CA ASN A 429 -13.21 -13.15 -18.24
C ASN A 429 -13.95 -13.28 -16.89
N LEU A 430 -13.86 -14.46 -16.28
CA LEU A 430 -14.58 -14.78 -15.04
C LEU A 430 -14.19 -13.88 -13.87
N THR A 431 -12.93 -13.43 -13.78
CA THR A 431 -12.48 -12.49 -12.74
C THR A 431 -13.15 -11.14 -12.91
N ASN A 432 -13.20 -10.61 -14.13
CA ASN A 432 -13.84 -9.33 -14.43
C ASN A 432 -15.35 -9.37 -14.17
N LYS A 433 -15.98 -10.48 -14.59
CA LYS A 433 -17.40 -10.73 -14.34
C LYS A 433 -17.69 -10.80 -12.84
N GLN A 434 -16.89 -11.56 -12.09
CA GLN A 434 -17.00 -11.67 -10.62
C GLN A 434 -16.85 -10.30 -9.94
N TYR A 435 -15.88 -9.49 -10.37
CA TYR A 435 -15.64 -8.14 -9.84
C TYR A 435 -16.87 -7.24 -10.03
N ARG A 436 -17.34 -7.11 -11.27
CA ARG A 436 -18.47 -6.24 -11.62
C ARG A 436 -19.75 -6.66 -10.91
N GLU A 437 -20.13 -7.93 -11.05
CA GLU A 437 -21.40 -8.44 -10.51
C GLU A 437 -21.45 -8.36 -8.99
N ARG A 438 -20.33 -8.58 -8.29
CA ARG A 438 -20.26 -8.39 -6.84
C ARG A 438 -20.53 -6.94 -6.43
N ILE A 439 -19.95 -5.97 -7.12
CA ILE A 439 -20.14 -4.55 -6.81
C ILE A 439 -21.59 -4.12 -7.11
N GLU A 440 -22.12 -4.52 -8.27
CA GLU A 440 -23.50 -4.26 -8.67
C GLU A 440 -24.51 -4.85 -7.67
N LEU A 441 -24.27 -6.07 -7.20
CA LEU A 441 -25.11 -6.70 -6.19
C LEU A 441 -25.08 -5.95 -4.86
N ASN A 442 -23.89 -5.55 -4.40
CA ASN A 442 -23.75 -4.75 -3.18
C ASN A 442 -24.41 -3.37 -3.30
N LEU A 443 -24.34 -2.75 -4.47
CA LEU A 443 -25.06 -1.51 -4.77
C LEU A 443 -26.58 -1.71 -4.64
N ASN A 444 -27.13 -2.74 -5.30
CA ASN A 444 -28.56 -3.04 -5.24
C ASN A 444 -29.03 -3.35 -3.81
N LEU A 445 -28.25 -4.11 -3.05
CA LEU A 445 -28.51 -4.38 -1.63
C LEU A 445 -28.52 -3.09 -0.80
N ARG A 446 -27.54 -2.19 -0.99
CA ARG A 446 -27.45 -0.92 -0.25
C ARG A 446 -28.56 0.07 -0.61
N GLN A 447 -29.12 -0.03 -1.82
CA GLN A 447 -30.30 0.72 -2.26
C GLN A 447 -31.63 0.08 -1.79
N GLY A 448 -31.59 -1.07 -1.11
CA GLY A 448 -32.79 -1.77 -0.64
C GLY A 448 -33.58 -2.46 -1.75
N LYS A 449 -32.99 -2.67 -2.93
CA LYS A 449 -33.61 -3.35 -4.09
C LYS A 449 -33.66 -4.88 -3.92
N MET A 450 -32.97 -5.41 -2.92
CA MET A 450 -32.95 -6.84 -2.59
C MET A 450 -32.69 -7.07 -1.11
N THR A 451 -33.07 -8.25 -0.63
CA THR A 451 -32.83 -8.71 0.74
C THR A 451 -31.41 -9.25 0.93
N LYS A 452 -30.96 -9.36 2.19
CA LYS A 452 -29.67 -9.99 2.52
C LYS A 452 -29.63 -11.47 2.13
N GLU A 453 -30.76 -12.15 2.23
CA GLU A 453 -30.92 -13.56 1.87
C GLU A 453 -30.70 -13.77 0.36
N GLU A 454 -31.38 -12.98 -0.47
CA GLU A 454 -31.20 -13.01 -1.92
C GLU A 454 -29.77 -12.64 -2.31
N ALA A 455 -29.23 -11.55 -1.73
CA ALA A 455 -27.85 -11.15 -1.97
C ALA A 455 -26.87 -12.28 -1.65
N ARG A 456 -27.06 -13.00 -0.54
CA ARG A 456 -26.20 -14.15 -0.19
C ARG A 456 -26.23 -15.24 -1.26
N GLN A 457 -27.41 -15.60 -1.76
CA GLN A 457 -27.55 -16.63 -2.79
C GLN A 457 -26.85 -16.23 -4.09
N TYR A 458 -26.93 -14.95 -4.48
CA TYR A 458 -26.21 -14.44 -5.64
C TYR A 458 -24.69 -14.36 -5.41
N LEU A 459 -24.23 -13.91 -4.25
CA LEU A 459 -22.80 -13.85 -3.91
C LEU A 459 -22.15 -15.24 -3.95
N VAL A 460 -22.85 -16.27 -3.48
CA VAL A 460 -22.38 -17.66 -3.58
C VAL A 460 -22.17 -18.05 -5.05
N LYS A 461 -23.15 -17.77 -5.93
CA LYS A 461 -23.01 -18.03 -7.38
C LYS A 461 -21.84 -17.27 -8.00
N ILE A 462 -21.66 -16.01 -7.61
CA ILE A 462 -20.57 -15.14 -8.07
C ILE A 462 -19.20 -15.69 -7.62
N LEU A 463 -19.07 -16.14 -6.37
CA LEU A 463 -17.86 -16.80 -5.87
C LEU A 463 -17.54 -18.08 -6.67
N GLU A 464 -18.58 -18.87 -6.96
CA GLU A 464 -18.46 -20.15 -7.68
C GLU A 464 -18.00 -20.02 -9.14
N TYR A 465 -17.90 -18.81 -9.69
CA TYR A 465 -17.21 -18.58 -10.96
C TYR A 465 -15.73 -18.98 -10.90
N THR A 466 -15.07 -18.81 -9.75
CA THR A 466 -13.63 -19.09 -9.61
C THR A 466 -13.33 -20.08 -8.48
N LEU A 467 -14.20 -20.18 -7.48
CA LEU A 467 -14.00 -21.03 -6.31
C LEU A 467 -15.29 -21.68 -5.83
N PRO A 468 -15.40 -23.02 -5.84
CA PRO A 468 -16.58 -23.70 -5.30
C PRO A 468 -16.79 -23.35 -3.82
N TYR A 469 -18.01 -22.92 -3.43
CA TYR A 469 -18.27 -22.41 -2.08
C TYR A 469 -17.88 -23.39 -0.97
N LYS A 470 -18.13 -24.69 -1.17
CA LYS A 470 -17.79 -25.75 -0.21
C LYS A 470 -16.29 -25.84 0.10
N THR A 471 -15.43 -25.35 -0.79
CA THR A 471 -13.97 -25.37 -0.58
C THR A 471 -13.49 -24.25 0.34
N LEU A 472 -14.24 -23.15 0.43
CA LEU A 472 -13.92 -22.00 1.28
C LEU A 472 -13.89 -22.37 2.76
N ILE A 473 -14.83 -23.21 3.19
CA ILE A 473 -15.03 -23.62 4.60
C ILE A 473 -14.28 -24.90 4.98
N LYS A 474 -13.49 -25.48 4.07
CA LYS A 474 -12.68 -26.67 4.39
C LYS A 474 -11.52 -26.29 5.29
N ILE A 475 -11.21 -27.17 6.24
CA ILE A 475 -10.02 -27.06 7.10
C ILE A 475 -8.76 -27.27 6.25
N GLY A 476 -7.71 -26.50 6.54
CA GLY A 476 -6.42 -26.60 5.89
C GLY A 476 -5.91 -25.26 5.38
N GLN A 477 -4.68 -25.28 4.86
CA GLN A 477 -4.05 -24.09 4.29
C GLN A 477 -4.79 -23.64 3.02
N LYS A 478 -4.94 -22.32 2.87
CA LYS A 478 -5.72 -21.71 1.79
C LYS A 478 -4.89 -20.69 1.01
N TYR A 479 -5.20 -20.59 -0.27
CA TYR A 479 -4.91 -19.41 -1.09
C TYR A 479 -6.23 -18.96 -1.73
N LEU A 480 -6.65 -17.76 -1.33
CA LEU A 480 -7.80 -17.06 -1.89
C LEU A 480 -7.28 -15.77 -2.53
N THR A 481 -7.85 -15.44 -3.68
CA THR A 481 -7.54 -14.19 -4.36
C THR A 481 -8.21 -13.02 -3.63
N ASN A 482 -7.73 -11.79 -3.83
CA ASN A 482 -8.30 -10.61 -3.17
C ASN A 482 -9.81 -10.44 -3.45
N LEU A 483 -10.26 -10.84 -4.64
CA LEU A 483 -11.66 -10.79 -5.04
C LEU A 483 -12.52 -11.87 -4.36
N GLU A 484 -11.98 -13.09 -4.23
CA GLU A 484 -12.63 -14.20 -3.51
C GLU A 484 -12.76 -13.91 -2.02
N ILE A 485 -11.74 -13.31 -1.41
CA ILE A 485 -11.78 -12.87 0.01
C ILE A 485 -12.90 -11.86 0.22
N GLN A 486 -13.01 -10.86 -0.65
CA GLN A 486 -14.06 -9.86 -0.55
C GLN A 486 -15.45 -10.47 -0.80
N CYS A 487 -15.61 -11.41 -1.74
CA CYS A 487 -16.87 -12.16 -1.91
C CYS A 487 -17.21 -12.95 -0.64
N ALA A 488 -16.24 -13.64 -0.04
CA ALA A 488 -16.41 -14.37 1.20
C ALA A 488 -16.84 -13.46 2.36
N LEU A 489 -16.22 -12.27 2.48
CA LEU A 489 -16.62 -11.26 3.46
C LEU A 489 -18.05 -10.76 3.23
N ASP A 490 -18.44 -10.46 2.00
CA ASP A 490 -19.80 -10.04 1.67
C ASP A 490 -20.83 -11.12 2.01
N ILE A 491 -20.52 -12.40 1.71
CA ILE A 491 -21.38 -13.54 2.09
C ILE A 491 -21.51 -13.60 3.61
N ALA A 492 -20.38 -13.53 4.32
CA ALA A 492 -20.33 -13.66 5.76
C ALA A 492 -21.06 -12.52 6.49
N ILE A 493 -20.95 -11.28 6.01
CA ILE A 493 -21.68 -10.11 6.55
C ILE A 493 -23.19 -10.30 6.36
N ASN A 494 -23.62 -10.90 5.25
CA ASN A 494 -25.04 -11.12 4.95
C ASN A 494 -25.65 -12.34 5.65
N LEU A 495 -24.85 -13.22 6.28
CA LEU A 495 -25.33 -14.28 7.18
C LEU A 495 -25.83 -13.73 8.53
N GLY A 496 -25.46 -12.49 8.87
CA GLY A 496 -25.86 -11.84 10.12
C GLY A 496 -24.72 -11.79 11.14
N LYS A 497 -24.89 -10.91 12.14
CA LYS A 497 -23.89 -10.57 13.16
C LYS A 497 -24.10 -11.28 14.50
N SER A 498 -25.05 -12.21 14.56
CA SER A 498 -25.46 -12.89 15.80
C SER A 498 -24.55 -14.05 16.21
N SER A 499 -23.67 -14.52 15.32
CA SER A 499 -22.68 -15.57 15.63
C SER A 499 -21.49 -15.50 14.67
N MET A 500 -20.36 -16.10 15.10
CA MET A 500 -19.22 -16.34 14.24
C MET A 500 -19.58 -17.45 13.26
N ASN A 501 -19.84 -17.13 11.98
CA ASN A 501 -20.10 -18.15 10.97
C ASN A 501 -18.80 -18.81 10.48
N ASP A 502 -18.92 -20.00 9.88
CA ASP A 502 -17.80 -20.80 9.40
C ASP A 502 -16.90 -20.07 8.37
N ILE A 503 -17.48 -19.12 7.62
CA ILE A 503 -16.71 -18.31 6.66
C ILE A 503 -15.79 -17.37 7.42
N PHE A 504 -16.28 -16.69 8.45
CA PHE A 504 -15.42 -15.83 9.25
C PHE A 504 -14.33 -16.61 9.99
N ILE A 505 -14.65 -17.81 10.49
CA ILE A 505 -13.64 -18.71 11.07
C ILE A 505 -12.56 -19.01 10.02
N SER A 506 -12.98 -19.37 8.81
CA SER A 506 -12.04 -19.65 7.70
C SER A 506 -11.19 -18.45 7.29
N LEU A 507 -11.75 -17.24 7.32
CA LEU A 507 -11.01 -16.01 7.03
C LEU A 507 -10.07 -15.61 8.16
N TYR A 508 -10.47 -15.84 9.41
CA TYR A 508 -9.60 -15.64 10.57
C TYR A 508 -8.40 -16.59 10.56
N GLU A 509 -8.63 -17.87 10.20
CA GLU A 509 -7.56 -18.85 9.98
C GLU A 509 -6.63 -18.43 8.84
N LEU A 510 -7.17 -17.86 7.75
CA LEU A 510 -6.37 -17.32 6.66
C LEU A 510 -5.46 -16.17 7.13
N CYS A 511 -5.98 -15.25 7.95
CA CYS A 511 -5.17 -14.18 8.54
C CYS A 511 -4.05 -14.72 9.45
N LYS A 512 -4.33 -15.75 10.26
CA LYS A 512 -3.29 -16.43 11.05
C LYS A 512 -2.23 -17.07 10.17
N GLN A 513 -2.65 -17.77 9.12
CA GLN A 513 -1.73 -18.36 8.15
C GLN A 513 -0.82 -17.31 7.50
N MET A 514 -1.37 -16.16 7.06
CA MET A 514 -0.60 -15.04 6.51
C MET A 514 0.42 -14.48 7.50
N GLN A 515 0.01 -14.34 8.77
CA GLN A 515 0.88 -13.87 9.85
C GLN A 515 2.02 -14.85 10.14
N GLU A 516 1.77 -16.16 10.11
CA GLU A 516 2.77 -17.20 10.32
C GLU A 516 3.73 -17.37 9.14
N ASP A 517 3.20 -17.31 7.92
CA ASP A 517 3.96 -17.51 6.70
C ASP A 517 4.92 -16.33 6.46
N GLU A 518 4.40 -15.12 6.30
CA GLU A 518 5.17 -13.93 5.92
C GLU A 518 5.20 -12.87 7.02
N GLY A 519 4.06 -12.62 7.66
CA GLY A 519 3.86 -11.52 8.60
C GLY A 519 2.61 -10.69 8.25
N ILE A 520 2.08 -9.97 9.24
CA ILE A 520 0.91 -9.09 9.04
C ILE A 520 1.24 -7.98 8.05
N SER A 521 2.43 -7.37 8.19
CA SER A 521 2.82 -6.18 7.44
C SER A 521 2.87 -6.44 5.93
N GLU A 522 3.22 -7.65 5.49
CA GLU A 522 3.27 -8.07 4.08
C GLU A 522 1.88 -8.18 3.45
N HIS A 523 0.86 -8.53 4.24
CA HIS A 523 -0.52 -8.73 3.79
C HIS A 523 -1.47 -7.68 4.37
N ILE A 524 -0.94 -6.52 4.76
CA ILE A 524 -1.65 -5.55 5.59
C ILE A 524 -3.01 -5.13 5.01
N ALA A 525 -3.13 -4.93 3.70
CA ALA A 525 -4.38 -4.46 3.08
C ALA A 525 -5.53 -5.48 3.22
N ILE A 526 -5.23 -6.77 3.07
CA ILE A 526 -6.22 -7.85 3.23
C ILE A 526 -6.44 -8.18 4.69
N TRP A 527 -5.36 -8.26 5.47
CA TRP A 527 -5.44 -8.54 6.89
C TRP A 527 -6.26 -7.47 7.62
N GLU A 528 -6.01 -6.18 7.35
CA GLU A 528 -6.69 -5.07 8.01
C GLU A 528 -8.20 -5.05 7.69
N MET A 529 -8.57 -5.41 6.45
CA MET A 529 -9.95 -5.52 5.98
C MET A 529 -10.70 -6.66 6.71
N ILE A 530 -10.13 -7.86 6.73
CA ILE A 530 -10.76 -9.03 7.38
C ILE A 530 -10.88 -8.78 8.89
N MET A 531 -9.79 -8.36 9.53
CA MET A 531 -9.72 -8.26 10.99
C MET A 531 -10.59 -7.13 11.52
N THR A 532 -10.77 -6.03 10.78
CA THR A 532 -11.71 -4.96 11.16
C THR A 532 -13.15 -5.47 11.24
N ILE A 533 -13.56 -6.33 10.30
CA ILE A 533 -14.89 -6.94 10.30
C ILE A 533 -15.02 -7.91 11.48
N ILE A 534 -13.99 -8.71 11.75
CA ILE A 534 -13.95 -9.62 12.91
C ILE A 534 -14.02 -8.85 14.23
N ALA A 535 -13.30 -7.74 14.37
CA ALA A 535 -13.38 -6.85 15.52
C ALA A 535 -14.81 -6.35 15.73
N SER A 536 -15.48 -5.89 14.66
CA SER A 536 -16.89 -5.47 14.73
C SER A 536 -17.80 -6.62 15.19
N ILE A 537 -17.58 -7.85 14.73
CA ILE A 537 -18.38 -9.02 15.13
C ILE A 537 -18.21 -9.31 16.61
N TYR A 538 -16.98 -9.35 17.14
CA TYR A 538 -16.78 -9.50 18.58
C TYR A 538 -17.54 -8.45 19.37
N GLY A 539 -17.55 -7.20 18.91
CA GLY A 539 -18.36 -6.13 19.51
C GLY A 539 -19.85 -6.46 19.51
N ASN A 540 -20.41 -6.89 18.37
CA ASN A 540 -21.83 -7.26 18.27
C ASN A 540 -22.20 -8.46 19.16
N LEU A 541 -21.27 -9.38 19.41
CA LEU A 541 -21.45 -10.52 20.31
C LEU A 541 -21.33 -10.14 21.79
N GLY A 542 -20.97 -8.90 22.12
CA GLY A 542 -20.72 -8.45 23.49
C GLY A 542 -19.32 -8.76 24.01
N GLU A 543 -18.44 -9.33 23.18
CA GLU A 543 -17.04 -9.62 23.48
C GLU A 543 -16.19 -8.36 23.30
N TYR A 544 -16.56 -7.29 24.02
CA TYR A 544 -16.05 -5.94 23.77
C TYR A 544 -14.53 -5.81 24.00
N ASP A 545 -13.96 -6.51 24.98
CA ASP A 545 -12.53 -6.41 25.28
C ASP A 545 -11.68 -7.03 24.15
N LYS A 546 -12.15 -8.15 23.58
CA LYS A 546 -11.53 -8.77 22.41
C LYS A 546 -11.63 -7.85 21.20
N SER A 547 -12.80 -7.24 21.00
CA SER A 547 -13.03 -6.28 19.92
C SER A 547 -12.11 -5.06 20.02
N ASP A 548 -11.98 -4.46 21.20
CA ASP A 548 -11.13 -3.28 21.42
C ASP A 548 -9.64 -3.61 21.26
N THR A 549 -9.19 -4.74 21.81
CA THR A 549 -7.82 -5.22 21.67
C THR A 549 -7.45 -5.40 20.20
N LEU A 550 -8.35 -6.05 19.45
CA LEU A 550 -8.13 -6.28 18.03
C LEU A 550 -8.17 -4.97 17.23
N ALA A 551 -9.11 -4.06 17.52
CA ALA A 551 -9.16 -2.75 16.88
C ALA A 551 -7.87 -1.93 17.10
N LEU A 552 -7.28 -2.00 18.30
CA LEU A 552 -6.01 -1.37 18.61
C LEU A 552 -4.83 -2.00 17.88
N GLU A 553 -4.76 -3.34 17.84
CA GLU A 553 -3.75 -4.08 17.08
C GLU A 553 -3.80 -3.72 15.59
N ILE A 554 -5.02 -3.64 15.03
CA ILE A 554 -5.24 -3.26 13.64
C ILE A 554 -4.69 -1.85 13.36
N MET A 555 -5.06 -0.85 14.17
CA MET A 555 -4.54 0.51 14.00
C MET A 555 -3.02 0.54 14.12
N THR A 556 -2.45 -0.20 15.07
CA THR A 556 -1.00 -0.26 15.29
C THR A 556 -0.26 -0.79 14.06
N GLU A 557 -0.71 -1.91 13.48
CA GLU A 557 -0.08 -2.48 12.29
C GLU A 557 -0.28 -1.59 11.05
N CYS A 558 -1.42 -0.91 10.93
CA CYS A 558 -1.66 0.07 9.86
C CYS A 558 -0.68 1.23 9.92
N ILE A 559 -0.50 1.83 11.11
CA ILE A 559 0.40 2.97 11.31
C ILE A 559 1.86 2.58 11.04
N ARG A 560 2.28 1.38 11.48
CA ARG A 560 3.62 0.83 11.15
C ARG A 560 3.83 0.63 9.65
N CYS A 561 2.75 0.41 8.91
CA CYS A 561 2.76 0.36 7.44
C CYS A 561 2.43 1.71 6.79
N TYR A 562 2.32 2.79 7.57
CA TYR A 562 1.97 4.15 7.12
C TYR A 562 0.65 4.23 6.35
N ARG A 563 -0.33 3.40 6.73
CA ARG A 563 -1.69 3.34 6.17
C ARG A 563 -2.69 3.98 7.12
N MET A 564 -3.62 4.76 6.57
CA MET A 564 -4.66 5.43 7.37
C MET A 564 -6.11 5.07 7.03
N ASN A 565 -6.36 4.31 5.97
CA ASN A 565 -7.70 4.08 5.38
C ASN A 565 -8.76 3.50 6.32
N ILE A 566 -8.38 2.86 7.43
CA ILE A 566 -9.30 2.18 8.34
C ILE A 566 -9.20 2.65 9.79
N VAL A 567 -8.42 3.71 10.03
CA VAL A 567 -8.18 4.26 11.38
C VAL A 567 -9.50 4.76 11.97
N GLU A 568 -10.32 5.46 11.19
CA GLU A 568 -11.62 5.95 11.66
C GLU A 568 -12.57 4.81 12.03
N THR A 569 -12.52 3.71 11.27
CA THR A 569 -13.44 2.57 11.46
C THR A 569 -13.11 1.85 12.76
N ASN A 570 -11.83 1.62 13.04
CA ASN A 570 -11.41 0.93 14.27
C ASN A 570 -11.52 1.83 15.50
N LEU A 571 -11.26 3.13 15.36
CA LEU A 571 -11.50 4.09 16.43
C LEU A 571 -12.99 4.21 16.77
N TYR A 572 -13.85 4.19 15.75
CA TYR A 572 -15.30 4.13 15.94
C TYR A 572 -15.74 2.82 16.59
N CYS A 573 -15.13 1.68 16.23
CA CYS A 573 -15.42 0.38 16.86
C CYS A 573 -15.24 0.45 18.38
N ILE A 574 -14.10 0.98 18.85
CA ILE A 574 -13.82 1.19 20.28
C ILE A 574 -14.87 2.11 20.91
N SER A 575 -15.24 3.18 20.21
CA SER A 575 -16.24 4.14 20.68
C SER A 575 -17.64 3.52 20.80
N TRP A 576 -18.00 2.65 19.86
CA TRP A 576 -19.27 1.92 19.87
C TRP A 576 -19.29 0.87 20.99
N ASN A 577 -18.22 0.10 21.16
CA ASN A 577 -18.12 -0.90 22.23
C ASN A 577 -18.28 -0.27 23.62
N ASN A 578 -17.61 0.87 23.87
CA ASN A 578 -17.76 1.58 25.15
C ASN A 578 -19.17 2.12 25.38
N GLN A 579 -19.87 2.56 24.33
CA GLN A 579 -21.29 2.95 24.44
C GLN A 579 -22.16 1.76 24.84
N GLU A 580 -21.99 0.61 24.19
CA GLU A 580 -22.74 -0.60 24.51
C GLU A 580 -22.42 -1.15 25.90
N ARG A 581 -21.18 -0.98 26.39
CA ARG A 581 -20.83 -1.22 27.80
C ARG A 581 -21.64 -0.31 28.72
N GLY A 582 -21.70 0.99 28.43
CA GLY A 582 -22.49 1.95 29.21
C GLY A 582 -23.97 1.58 29.31
N LYS A 583 -24.59 1.19 28.19
CA LYS A 583 -26.00 0.71 28.18
C LYS A 583 -26.23 -0.54 29.04
N LYS A 584 -25.19 -1.37 29.20
CA LYS A 584 -25.23 -2.61 29.98
C LYS A 584 -24.64 -2.45 31.40
N ASN A 585 -24.34 -1.22 31.84
CA ASN A 585 -23.68 -0.92 33.11
C ASN A 585 -22.34 -1.66 33.31
N ILE A 586 -21.62 -1.96 32.22
CA ILE A 586 -20.28 -2.54 32.26
C ILE A 586 -19.28 -1.39 32.41
N PRO A 587 -18.25 -1.50 33.29
CA PRO A 587 -17.24 -0.47 33.45
C PRO A 587 -16.57 -0.08 32.12
N LEU A 588 -16.39 1.22 31.91
CA LEU A 588 -15.72 1.76 30.74
C LEU A 588 -14.19 1.65 30.89
N GLN A 589 -13.48 1.70 29.76
CA GLN A 589 -12.03 1.75 29.76
C GLN A 589 -11.50 3.00 30.46
N LYS A 590 -10.42 2.85 31.24
CA LYS A 590 -9.78 3.96 31.96
C LYS A 590 -9.26 5.00 30.96
N GLY A 591 -9.62 6.27 31.16
CA GLY A 591 -9.21 7.39 30.29
C GLY A 591 -10.01 7.53 29.00
N TYR A 592 -11.07 6.73 28.80
CA TYR A 592 -11.97 6.88 27.67
C TYR A 592 -12.88 8.11 27.82
N HIS A 593 -12.98 8.88 26.73
CA HIS A 593 -13.86 10.04 26.63
C HIS A 593 -14.61 10.01 25.30
N GLU A 594 -15.88 9.58 25.32
CA GLU A 594 -16.67 9.33 24.09
C GLU A 594 -16.69 10.53 23.13
N LYS A 595 -16.93 11.74 23.64
CA LYS A 595 -16.95 12.96 22.81
C LYS A 595 -15.60 13.20 22.13
N THR A 596 -14.49 12.96 22.83
CA THR A 596 -13.15 13.12 22.25
C THR A 596 -12.92 12.10 21.14
N TYR A 597 -13.22 10.82 21.39
CA TYR A 597 -13.05 9.76 20.40
C TYR A 597 -13.90 9.98 19.15
N LEU A 598 -15.18 10.34 19.29
CA LEU A 598 -16.06 10.62 18.16
C LEU A 598 -15.59 11.84 17.34
N LYS A 599 -15.14 12.91 18.00
CA LYS A 599 -14.53 14.07 17.30
C LYS A 599 -13.28 13.66 16.52
N LYS A 600 -12.42 12.83 17.10
CA LYS A 600 -11.24 12.30 16.40
C LYS A 600 -11.63 11.40 15.22
N CYS A 601 -12.67 10.58 15.35
CA CYS A 601 -13.21 9.79 14.23
C CYS A 601 -13.65 10.69 13.07
N ILE A 602 -14.40 11.76 13.35
CA ILE A 602 -14.87 12.73 12.33
C ILE A 602 -13.67 13.37 11.61
N VAL A 603 -12.63 13.76 12.35
CA VAL A 603 -11.41 14.31 11.75
C VAL A 603 -10.73 13.28 10.83
N TRP A 604 -10.62 12.02 11.25
CA TRP A 604 -10.08 10.96 10.40
C TRP A 604 -10.94 10.68 9.16
N CYS A 605 -12.27 10.72 9.27
CA CYS A 605 -13.15 10.65 8.10
C CYS A 605 -12.84 11.78 7.10
N LYS A 606 -12.62 13.01 7.58
CA LYS A 606 -12.25 14.15 6.74
C LYS A 606 -10.88 13.96 6.08
N ILE A 607 -9.87 13.48 6.84
CA ILE A 607 -8.54 13.17 6.32
C ILE A 607 -8.67 12.14 5.18
N ASN A 608 -9.41 11.05 5.40
CA ASN A 608 -9.61 9.94 4.45
C ASN A 608 -10.68 10.21 3.38
N LYS A 609 -11.33 11.39 3.38
CA LYS A 609 -12.43 11.74 2.45
C LYS A 609 -13.60 10.74 2.48
N ASN A 610 -13.87 10.17 3.65
CA ASN A 610 -14.96 9.24 3.89
C ASN A 610 -16.21 10.03 4.36
N THR A 611 -16.88 10.68 3.42
CA THR A 611 -17.99 11.61 3.69
C THR A 611 -19.22 10.90 4.25
N PHE A 612 -19.45 9.65 3.83
CA PHE A 612 -20.56 8.85 4.37
C PHE A 612 -20.33 8.53 5.86
N ALA A 613 -19.15 8.03 6.23
CA ALA A 613 -18.84 7.75 7.63
C ALA A 613 -18.82 9.04 8.47
N GLU A 614 -18.29 10.14 7.93
CA GLU A 614 -18.31 11.45 8.59
C GLU A 614 -19.73 11.84 9.02
N LYS A 615 -20.70 11.72 8.10
CA LYS A 615 -22.10 12.03 8.37
C LYS A 615 -22.68 11.14 9.47
N VAL A 616 -22.51 9.83 9.35
CA VAL A 616 -23.03 8.87 10.35
C VAL A 616 -22.49 9.13 11.75
N ILE A 617 -21.19 9.43 11.86
CA ILE A 617 -20.55 9.68 13.15
C ILE A 617 -20.93 11.06 13.70
N SER A 618 -21.10 12.06 12.84
CA SER A 618 -21.57 13.40 13.22
C SER A 618 -23.00 13.37 13.76
N ASP A 619 -23.90 12.65 13.07
CA ASP A 619 -25.27 12.43 13.52
C ASP A 619 -25.28 11.79 14.93
N ARG A 620 -24.43 10.77 15.15
CA ARG A 620 -24.28 10.15 16.48
C ARG A 620 -23.75 11.14 17.53
N LEU A 621 -22.74 11.95 17.22
CA LEU A 621 -22.20 12.92 18.17
C LEU A 621 -23.26 13.95 18.59
N SER A 622 -24.14 14.36 17.67
CA SER A 622 -25.24 15.28 17.96
C SER A 622 -26.25 14.71 18.96
N MET A 623 -26.55 13.40 18.87
CA MET A 623 -27.47 12.71 19.79
C MET A 623 -26.95 12.61 21.23
N ILE A 624 -25.65 12.80 21.47
CA ILE A 624 -25.02 12.81 22.80
C ILE A 624 -24.95 14.24 23.37
N GLN A 625 -25.20 15.26 22.53
CA GLN A 625 -25.19 16.66 22.93
C GLN A 625 -26.58 17.17 23.34
N THR A 626 -27.64 16.58 22.79
CA THR A 626 -29.02 16.63 23.30
C THR A 626 -29.19 15.76 24.51
#